data_AF-A0A6N4T1G1-F1
#
_entry.id   AF-A0A6N4T1G1-F1
#
_cell.length_a   1.000
_cell.length_b   1.000
_cell.length_c   1.000
_cell.angle_alpha   90.00
_cell.angle_beta   90.00
_cell.angle_gamma   90.00
#
_symmetry.space_group_name_H-M   'P 1'
#
loop_
_entity.id
_entity.type
_entity.pdbx_description
1 polymer ?
#
loop_
_entity_poly.entity_id
_entity_poly.type
_entity_poly.pdbx_seq_one_letter_code
_entity_poly.pdbx_strand_id
1 'polypeptide(L)'
;MSQDKTGNYKNLLENSYRIQCELDDEMSRSAFLADYIFCFTTYDSDIGEMFARKALEVCAAISNQTIIRYTENEDDYRWYLLMINMSFFAGRLNWGTSIRGAWWNHEGQTLEACGLWEGDEQALSLNFTRHEWKDFIAAMVEFSTDTQKISRTA
;
A
#
# COMPACT_ATOMS: atom_id res chain seq x y z
N MET A 1 14.55 -10.09 -20.82
CA MET A 1 13.90 -8.91 -21.41
C MET A 1 13.36 -8.09 -20.25
N SER A 2 14.00 -6.97 -19.95
CA SER A 2 13.61 -6.05 -18.89
C SER A 2 12.54 -5.12 -19.44
N GLN A 3 11.27 -5.45 -19.25
CA GLN A 3 10.20 -4.49 -19.45
C GLN A 3 10.06 -3.64 -18.19
N ASP A 4 10.00 -2.34 -18.40
CA ASP A 4 9.75 -1.30 -17.40
C ASP A 4 8.40 -1.57 -16.71
N LYS A 5 8.44 -2.07 -15.47
CA LYS A 5 7.26 -2.50 -14.69
C LYS A 5 6.57 -1.36 -13.95
N THR A 6 7.14 -0.15 -13.98
CA THR A 6 6.62 1.01 -13.24
C THR A 6 5.21 1.42 -13.72
N GLY A 7 4.87 1.17 -14.99
CA GLY A 7 3.51 1.33 -15.53
C GLY A 7 2.56 0.15 -15.31
N ASN A 8 3.03 -0.98 -14.79
CA ASN A 8 2.23 -2.19 -14.60
C ASN A 8 1.47 -2.15 -13.26
N TYR A 9 2.12 -1.76 -12.17
CA TYR A 9 1.50 -1.80 -10.84
C TYR A 9 0.35 -0.82 -10.64
N LYS A 10 0.37 0.35 -11.29
CA LYS A 10 -0.78 1.25 -11.28
C LYS A 10 -1.98 0.60 -11.97
N ASN A 11 -1.78 0.05 -13.16
CA ASN A 11 -2.85 -0.66 -13.90
C ASN A 11 -3.38 -1.87 -13.13
N LEU A 12 -2.50 -2.60 -12.45
CA LEU A 12 -2.87 -3.68 -11.53
C LEU A 12 -3.81 -3.16 -10.45
N LEU A 13 -3.46 -2.08 -9.76
CA LEU A 13 -4.29 -1.48 -8.71
C LEU A 13 -5.63 -0.96 -9.25
N GLU A 14 -5.64 -0.30 -10.42
CA GLU A 14 -6.87 0.19 -11.07
C GLU A 14 -7.81 -0.96 -11.44
N ASN A 15 -7.29 -2.01 -12.07
CA ASN A 15 -8.08 -3.18 -12.44
C ASN A 15 -8.63 -3.88 -11.19
N SER A 16 -7.77 -4.06 -10.19
CA SER A 16 -8.14 -4.69 -8.93
C SER A 16 -9.23 -3.91 -8.19
N TYR A 17 -9.09 -2.59 -8.12
CA TYR A 17 -10.09 -1.70 -7.55
C TYR A 17 -11.43 -1.78 -8.29
N ARG A 18 -11.40 -1.75 -9.63
CA ARG A 18 -12.62 -1.92 -10.45
C ARG A 18 -13.32 -3.24 -10.13
N ILE A 19 -12.59 -4.36 -10.08
CA ILE A 19 -13.17 -5.68 -9.79
C ILE A 19 -13.74 -5.72 -8.37
N GLN A 20 -13.05 -5.19 -7.36
CA GLN A 20 -13.59 -5.17 -5.99
C GLN A 20 -14.85 -4.32 -5.87
N CYS A 21 -14.92 -3.16 -6.54
CA CYS A 21 -16.15 -2.36 -6.60
C CYS A 21 -17.30 -3.05 -7.35
N GLU A 22 -17.02 -4.02 -8.22
CA GLU A 22 -18.04 -4.84 -8.89
C GLU A 22 -18.51 -6.01 -8.00
N LEU A 23 -17.61 -6.60 -7.21
CA LEU A 23 -17.90 -7.76 -6.33
C LEU A 23 -18.58 -7.36 -5.02
N ASP A 24 -18.14 -6.27 -4.42
CA ASP A 24 -18.68 -5.73 -3.17
C ASP A 24 -19.53 -4.49 -3.49
N ASP A 25 -19.22 -3.35 -2.86
CA ASP A 25 -19.86 -2.07 -3.09
C ASP A 25 -18.86 -1.01 -3.56
N GLU A 26 -19.37 0.08 -4.14
CA GLU A 26 -18.55 1.24 -4.49
C GLU A 26 -17.88 1.79 -3.22
N MET A 27 -16.56 1.87 -3.24
CA MET A 27 -15.74 2.31 -2.12
C MET A 27 -14.72 3.34 -2.59
N SER A 28 -14.12 4.08 -1.67
CA SER A 28 -12.99 4.94 -2.06
C SER A 28 -11.74 4.09 -2.31
N ARG A 29 -10.78 4.66 -3.06
CA ARG A 29 -9.46 4.05 -3.23
C ARG A 29 -8.73 3.83 -1.91
N SER A 30 -8.92 4.73 -0.93
CA SER A 30 -8.33 4.57 0.40
C SER A 30 -8.97 3.40 1.15
N ALA A 31 -10.28 3.20 1.02
CA ALA A 31 -10.99 2.06 1.61
C ALA A 31 -10.54 0.75 0.96
N PHE A 32 -10.40 0.74 -0.38
CA PHE A 32 -9.82 -0.41 -1.09
C PHE A 32 -8.42 -0.77 -0.58
N LEU A 33 -7.53 0.22 -0.46
CA LEU A 33 -6.19 -0.03 0.07
C LEU A 33 -6.23 -0.50 1.53
N ALA A 34 -7.13 0.03 2.35
CA ALA A 34 -7.29 -0.38 3.75
C ALA A 34 -7.64 -1.87 3.85
N ASP A 35 -8.71 -2.26 3.18
CA ASP A 35 -9.34 -3.57 3.40
C ASP A 35 -8.60 -4.67 2.65
N TYR A 36 -8.14 -4.40 1.43
CA TYR A 36 -7.66 -5.45 0.53
C TYR A 36 -6.15 -5.50 0.35
N ILE A 37 -5.43 -4.41 0.66
CA ILE A 37 -3.96 -4.35 0.52
C ILE A 37 -3.28 -4.33 1.88
N PHE A 38 -3.65 -3.39 2.75
CA PHE A 38 -3.14 -3.31 4.11
C PHE A 38 -3.81 -4.31 5.07
N CYS A 39 -4.93 -4.91 4.65
CA CYS A 39 -5.70 -5.89 5.40
C CYS A 39 -6.14 -5.37 6.78
N PHE A 40 -6.55 -4.11 6.86
CA PHE A 40 -7.20 -3.55 8.04
C PHE A 40 -8.63 -4.07 8.13
N THR A 41 -9.04 -4.53 9.31
CA THR A 41 -10.41 -4.99 9.55
C THR A 41 -11.03 -4.12 10.64
N THR A 42 -11.64 -3.00 10.24
CA THR A 42 -12.21 -2.02 11.16
C THR A 42 -13.73 -2.11 11.28
N TYR A 43 -14.41 -2.62 10.24
CA TYR A 43 -15.87 -2.50 10.06
C TYR A 43 -16.38 -1.04 10.10
N ASP A 44 -15.47 -0.09 9.89
CA ASP A 44 -15.71 1.35 9.86
C ASP A 44 -14.84 1.93 8.74
N SER A 45 -15.51 2.33 7.64
CA SER A 45 -14.84 2.78 6.43
C SER A 45 -14.00 4.03 6.66
N ASP A 46 -14.49 4.98 7.45
CA ASP A 46 -13.80 6.25 7.68
C ASP A 46 -12.50 6.03 8.47
N ILE A 47 -12.55 5.11 9.45
CA ILE A 47 -11.37 4.69 10.20
C ILE A 47 -10.41 3.87 9.34
N GLY A 48 -10.92 2.96 8.51
CA GLY A 48 -10.12 2.17 7.57
C GLY A 48 -9.35 3.07 6.61
N GLU A 49 -10.02 4.05 6.01
CA GLU A 49 -9.39 5.03 5.14
C GLU A 49 -8.33 5.87 5.86
N MET A 50 -8.60 6.29 7.10
CA MET A 50 -7.62 7.01 7.90
C MET A 50 -6.36 6.17 8.12
N PHE A 51 -6.52 4.88 8.43
CA PHE A 51 -5.40 3.97 8.62
C PHE A 51 -4.63 3.77 7.31
N ALA A 52 -5.31 3.60 6.18
CA ALA A 52 -4.66 3.48 4.87
C ALA A 52 -3.85 4.73 4.51
N ARG A 53 -4.40 5.93 4.74
CA ARG A 53 -3.66 7.19 4.53
C ARG A 53 -2.39 7.25 5.39
N LYS A 54 -2.48 6.89 6.68
CA LYS A 54 -1.30 6.85 7.56
C LYS A 54 -0.29 5.77 7.18
N ALA A 55 -0.75 4.60 6.74
CA ALA A 55 0.12 3.55 6.22
C ALA A 55 0.86 4.00 4.95
N LEU A 56 0.19 4.71 4.04
CA LEU A 56 0.79 5.28 2.82
C LEU A 56 1.84 6.34 3.14
N GLU A 57 1.57 7.24 4.09
CA GLU A 57 2.56 8.23 4.55
C GLU A 57 3.84 7.54 5.06
N VAL A 58 3.69 6.48 5.87
CA VAL A 58 4.81 5.68 6.38
C VAL A 58 5.55 4.96 5.25
N CYS A 59 4.82 4.38 4.30
CA CYS A 59 5.43 3.75 3.12
C CYS A 59 6.26 4.76 2.31
N ALA A 60 5.72 5.95 2.06
CA ALA A 60 6.42 7.02 1.36
C ALA A 60 7.65 7.49 2.13
N ALA A 61 7.55 7.65 3.46
CA ALA A 61 8.66 8.07 4.30
C ALA A 61 9.81 7.06 4.29
N ILE A 62 9.52 5.76 4.32
CA ILE A 62 10.52 4.68 4.25
C ILE A 62 11.15 4.62 2.86
N SER A 63 10.32 4.62 1.80
CA SER A 63 10.80 4.55 0.41
C SER A 63 11.72 5.70 0.02
N ASN A 64 11.43 6.91 0.53
CA ASN A 64 12.16 8.14 0.25
C ASN A 64 13.25 8.45 1.30
N GLN A 65 13.43 7.60 2.32
CA GLN A 65 14.38 7.81 3.41
C GLN A 65 14.17 9.15 4.16
N THR A 66 12.91 9.56 4.36
CA THR A 66 12.54 10.80 5.04
C THR A 66 11.91 10.58 6.43
N ILE A 67 12.08 9.39 7.02
CA ILE A 67 11.48 9.01 8.32
C ILE A 67 11.86 9.99 9.44
N ILE A 68 13.11 10.44 9.49
CA ILE A 68 13.56 11.40 10.50
C ILE A 68 12.68 12.66 10.47
N ARG A 69 12.49 13.25 9.29
CA ARG A 69 11.64 14.43 9.11
C ARG A 69 10.16 14.13 9.38
N TYR A 70 9.67 12.99 8.90
CA TYR A 70 8.28 12.56 9.12
C TYR A 70 7.94 12.45 10.62
N THR A 71 8.89 11.94 11.40
CA THR A 71 8.71 11.68 12.84
C THR A 71 9.13 12.84 13.75
N GLU A 72 9.36 14.04 13.21
CA GLU A 72 9.52 15.26 14.00
C GLU A 72 8.22 15.67 14.69
N ASN A 73 7.08 15.37 14.05
CA ASN A 73 5.75 15.51 14.67
C ASN A 73 5.47 14.31 15.59
N GLU A 74 4.97 14.58 16.80
CA GLU A 74 4.72 13.54 17.80
C GLU A 74 3.59 12.58 17.40
N ASP A 75 2.53 13.08 16.75
CA ASP A 75 1.43 12.25 16.27
C ASP A 75 1.89 11.33 15.13
N ASP A 76 2.62 11.88 14.16
CA ASP A 76 3.19 11.09 13.07
C ASP A 76 4.22 10.07 13.57
N TYR A 77 4.96 10.38 14.63
CA TYR A 77 5.81 9.40 15.31
C TYR A 77 5.02 8.24 15.92
N ARG A 78 3.86 8.51 16.56
CA ARG A 78 2.99 7.44 17.11
C ARG A 78 2.40 6.59 16.00
N TRP A 79 1.91 7.21 14.91
CA TRP A 79 1.43 6.48 13.74
C TRP A 79 2.52 5.64 13.10
N TYR A 80 3.72 6.19 12.96
CA TYR A 80 4.88 5.45 12.48
C TYR A 80 5.15 4.21 13.32
N LEU A 81 5.25 4.37 14.66
CA LEU A 81 5.47 3.24 15.57
C LEU A 81 4.36 2.19 15.50
N LEU A 82 3.11 2.62 15.36
CA LEU A 82 1.98 1.70 15.22
C LEU A 82 2.07 0.93 13.90
N MET A 83 2.22 1.63 12.78
CA MET A 83 2.15 1.07 11.43
C MET A 83 3.27 0.08 11.16
N ILE A 84 4.51 0.38 11.55
CA ILE A 84 5.64 -0.54 11.32
C ILE A 84 5.52 -1.88 12.06
N ASN A 85 4.61 -1.99 13.03
CA ASN A 85 4.29 -3.23 13.73
C ASN A 85 3.06 -3.95 13.16
N MET A 86 2.36 -3.37 12.18
CA MET A 86 1.23 -4.01 11.50
C MET A 86 1.69 -5.03 10.45
N SER A 87 0.81 -5.97 10.12
CA SER A 87 1.08 -7.12 9.25
C SER A 87 1.70 -6.75 7.89
N PHE A 88 1.33 -5.60 7.32
CA PHE A 88 1.92 -5.11 6.07
C PHE A 88 3.42 -4.75 6.22
N PHE A 89 3.86 -4.26 7.37
CA PHE A 89 5.25 -3.83 7.57
C PHE A 89 6.10 -4.88 8.31
N ALA A 90 5.46 -5.71 9.12
CA ALA A 90 6.12 -6.74 9.91
C ALA A 90 6.98 -7.65 9.00
N GLY A 91 8.27 -7.79 9.35
CA GLY A 91 9.22 -8.58 8.58
C GLY A 91 9.72 -7.95 7.26
N ARG A 92 9.21 -6.77 6.88
CA ARG A 92 9.59 -6.09 5.62
C ARG A 92 10.61 -4.98 5.81
N LEU A 93 10.99 -4.67 7.06
CA LEU A 93 11.90 -3.58 7.40
C LEU A 93 13.23 -4.08 8.00
N ASN A 94 14.30 -3.40 7.63
CA ASN A 94 15.59 -3.45 8.30
C ASN A 94 15.72 -2.18 9.15
N TRP A 95 16.10 -2.34 10.42
CA TRP A 95 16.20 -1.24 11.37
C TRP A 95 17.56 -0.53 11.36
N GLY A 96 18.58 -1.11 10.73
CA GLY A 96 19.95 -0.63 10.84
C GLY A 96 20.37 -0.48 12.30
N THR A 97 20.62 0.77 12.73
CA THR A 97 20.98 1.14 14.11
C THR A 97 19.87 1.87 14.87
N SER A 98 18.75 2.20 14.21
CA SER A 98 17.65 2.97 14.80
C SER A 98 16.36 2.77 14.01
N ILE A 99 15.24 2.67 14.72
CA ILE A 99 13.91 2.57 14.10
C ILE A 99 13.68 3.72 13.11
N ARG A 100 14.13 4.94 13.41
CA ARG A 100 13.99 6.11 12.52
C ARG A 100 14.90 6.08 11.29
N GLY A 101 15.83 5.13 11.23
CA GLY A 101 16.71 4.89 10.10
C GLY A 101 16.27 3.69 9.26
N ALA A 102 15.05 3.17 9.44
CA ALA A 102 14.63 1.94 8.78
C ALA A 102 14.55 2.06 7.24
N TRP A 103 14.77 0.93 6.55
CA TRP A 103 14.55 0.79 5.11
C TRP A 103 13.90 -0.56 4.78
N TRP A 104 13.30 -0.67 3.60
CA TRP A 104 12.76 -1.95 3.12
C TRP A 104 13.85 -3.02 3.01
N ASN A 105 13.57 -4.25 3.49
CA ASN A 105 14.49 -5.37 3.39
C ASN A 105 14.94 -5.62 1.94
N HIS A 106 16.20 -6.01 1.78
CA HIS A 106 16.86 -6.08 0.47
C HIS A 106 16.58 -7.36 -0.33
N GLU A 107 16.01 -8.39 0.30
CA GLU A 107 15.83 -9.72 -0.29
C GLU A 107 14.56 -9.85 -1.16
N GLY A 108 13.86 -8.75 -1.41
CA GLY A 108 12.52 -8.78 -2.01
C GLY A 108 11.43 -8.87 -0.95
N GLN A 109 10.18 -8.87 -1.39
CA GLN A 109 9.00 -8.88 -0.52
C GLN A 109 7.94 -9.79 -1.10
N THR A 110 7.23 -10.50 -0.23
CA THR A 110 5.97 -11.15 -0.60
C THR A 110 4.83 -10.36 0.01
N LEU A 111 3.85 -9.99 -0.80
CA LEU A 111 2.58 -9.44 -0.35
C LEU A 111 1.52 -10.50 -0.49
N GLU A 112 0.85 -10.81 0.60
CA GLU A 112 -0.37 -11.61 0.61
C GLU A 112 -1.55 -10.65 0.75
N ALA A 113 -2.48 -10.69 -0.20
CA ALA A 113 -3.58 -9.76 -0.30
C ALA A 113 -4.73 -10.42 -1.07
N CYS A 114 -5.96 -10.16 -0.68
CA CYS A 114 -7.14 -10.77 -1.30
C CYS A 114 -7.79 -9.91 -2.39
N GLY A 115 -7.44 -8.63 -2.53
CA GLY A 115 -8.03 -7.79 -3.58
C GLY A 115 -7.05 -7.37 -4.65
N LEU A 116 -6.09 -8.24 -5.03
CA LEU A 116 -5.24 -8.03 -6.20
C LEU A 116 -5.65 -8.98 -7.33
N TRP A 117 -5.67 -8.46 -8.56
CA TRP A 117 -6.17 -9.15 -9.74
C TRP A 117 -5.31 -8.89 -10.98
N GLU A 118 -4.69 -9.95 -11.54
CA GLU A 118 -3.95 -9.92 -12.80
C GLU A 118 -4.90 -10.25 -13.97
N GLY A 119 -5.47 -9.22 -14.58
CA GLY A 119 -6.59 -9.39 -15.51
C GLY A 119 -7.84 -9.84 -14.75
N ASP A 120 -8.39 -11.00 -15.09
CA ASP A 120 -9.56 -11.57 -14.40
C ASP A 120 -9.17 -12.67 -13.38
N GLU A 121 -7.87 -12.91 -13.18
CA GLU A 121 -7.37 -13.91 -12.23
C GLU A 121 -6.95 -13.24 -10.91
N GLN A 122 -7.45 -13.76 -9.79
CA GLN A 122 -7.12 -13.24 -8.46
C GLN A 122 -5.69 -13.64 -8.07
N ALA A 123 -4.85 -12.65 -7.78
CA ALA A 123 -3.48 -12.83 -7.33
C ALA A 123 -3.41 -12.76 -5.80
N LEU A 124 -3.55 -13.92 -5.14
CA LEU A 124 -3.52 -14.02 -3.66
C LEU A 124 -2.13 -13.71 -3.06
N SER A 125 -1.09 -13.77 -3.88
CA SER A 125 0.28 -13.47 -3.48
C SER A 125 1.07 -12.86 -4.62
N LEU A 126 1.78 -11.78 -4.35
CA LEU A 126 2.73 -11.16 -5.27
C LEU A 126 4.14 -11.18 -4.68
N ASN A 127 5.10 -11.64 -5.48
CA ASN A 127 6.51 -11.64 -5.12
C ASN A 127 7.22 -10.51 -5.85
N PHE A 128 7.93 -9.68 -5.09
CA PHE A 128 8.62 -8.51 -5.58
C PHE A 128 10.12 -8.67 -5.37
N THR A 129 10.90 -8.32 -6.38
CA THR A 129 12.28 -7.89 -6.18
C THR A 129 12.32 -6.57 -5.41
N ARG A 130 13.50 -6.18 -4.94
CA ARG A 130 13.70 -4.91 -4.23
C ARG A 130 13.20 -3.69 -5.03
N HIS A 131 13.44 -3.65 -6.34
CA HIS A 131 13.04 -2.52 -7.19
C HIS A 131 11.52 -2.52 -7.38
N GLU A 132 10.97 -3.67 -7.72
CA GLU A 132 9.52 -3.83 -7.91
C GLU A 132 8.71 -3.49 -6.67
N TRP A 133 9.22 -3.78 -5.46
CA TRP A 133 8.54 -3.38 -4.23
C TRP A 133 8.44 -1.85 -4.13
N LYS A 134 9.53 -1.14 -4.44
CA LYS A 134 9.51 0.33 -4.43
C LYS A 134 8.56 0.88 -5.49
N ASP A 135 8.55 0.30 -6.68
CA ASP A 135 7.66 0.70 -7.77
C ASP A 135 6.19 0.46 -7.40
N PHE A 136 5.89 -0.65 -6.73
CA PHE A 136 4.57 -0.96 -6.20
C PHE A 136 4.12 0.05 -5.13
N ILE A 137 4.99 0.38 -4.17
CA ILE A 137 4.70 1.43 -3.17
C ILE A 137 4.45 2.78 -3.83
N ALA A 138 5.25 3.15 -4.83
CA ALA A 138 5.05 4.39 -5.58
C ALA A 138 3.69 4.40 -6.31
N ALA A 139 3.32 3.28 -6.94
CA ALA A 139 2.04 3.11 -7.59
C ALA A 139 0.86 3.19 -6.60
N MET A 140 0.99 2.65 -5.38
CA MET A 140 -0.04 2.79 -4.34
C MET A 140 -0.24 4.24 -3.92
N VAL A 141 0.86 4.99 -3.74
CA VAL A 141 0.79 6.41 -3.39
C VAL A 141 0.12 7.20 -4.53
N GLU A 142 0.53 6.98 -5.77
CA GLU A 142 -0.09 7.63 -6.94
C GLU A 142 -1.58 7.26 -7.05
N PHE A 143 -1.92 5.97 -6.97
CA PHE A 143 -3.28 5.46 -7.00
C PHE A 143 -4.17 6.12 -5.95
N SER A 144 -3.67 6.30 -4.72
CA SER A 144 -4.45 6.92 -3.63
C SER A 144 -4.80 8.39 -3.85
N THR A 145 -4.05 9.10 -4.69
CA THR A 145 -4.24 10.54 -4.95
C THR A 145 -5.21 10.84 -6.08
N ASP A 146 -5.53 9.84 -6.92
CA ASP A 146 -6.43 10.01 -8.05
C ASP A 146 -7.90 9.93 -7.56
N THR A 147 -8.68 10.98 -7.81
CA THR A 147 -10.05 11.14 -7.27
C THR A 147 -11.15 10.71 -8.25
N GLN A 148 -10.81 10.00 -9.32
CA GLN A 148 -11.81 9.52 -10.28
C GLN A 148 -12.77 8.52 -9.62
N LYS A 149 -14.01 8.97 -9.40
CA LYS A 149 -15.14 8.10 -9.08
C LYS A 149 -15.54 7.34 -10.34
N ILE A 150 -15.54 6.01 -10.28
CA ILE A 150 -16.03 5.18 -11.38
C ILE A 150 -17.55 5.21 -11.30
N SER A 151 -18.19 6.11 -12.07
CA SER A 151 -19.64 6.06 -12.26
C SER A 151 -20.03 4.75 -12.94
N ARG A 152 -20.93 3.97 -12.33
CA ARG A 152 -21.61 2.85 -13.00
C ARG A 152 -22.24 3.36 -14.30
N THR A 153 -21.91 2.73 -15.42
CA THR A 153 -22.73 2.85 -16.63
C THR A 153 -23.91 1.92 -16.41
N ALA A 154 -25.10 2.50 -16.27
CA ALA A 154 -26.36 1.78 -16.07
C ALA A 154 -26.75 0.92 -17.28
#